data_AF-A0A7J8YH40-F1
#
_entry.id   AF-A0A7J8YH40-F1
#
_cell.length_a   1.000
_cell.length_b   1.000
_cell.length_c   1.000
_cell.angle_alpha   90.00
_cell.angle_beta   90.00
_cell.angle_gamma   90.00
#
_symmetry.space_group_name_H-M   'P 1'
#
loop_
_entity.id
_entity.type
_entity.pdbx_description
1 polymer ?
#
loop_
_entity_poly.entity_id
_entity_poly.type
_entity_poly.pdbx_seq_one_letter_code
_entity_poly.pdbx_strand_id
1 'polypeptide(L)'
;MPCQEIDGGKAAMLFIGLYLVALGVGGIKGSLPTHGAEQFDENTPQGRKQRSTFFNYFVFCLSFGALIAVTFVVWVEDNKGWEWGFAISTIAILVSIPIFFFGSTFYRNKIPSGSPLTTICKVLVAAMLNGCMSRNSSNAIANLSASPSYEPETNKEPEENTKQTDEIPTQSLKFLNRAVVNKPAHPALECTVNQVEDVKIVLKILPIFACTIVLNCCLAQLSTFS
;
A
#
# COMPACT_ATOMS: atom_id res chain seq x y z
N MET A 1 -42.37 14.25 15.64
CA MET A 1 -41.79 13.40 16.69
C MET A 1 -40.28 13.41 16.49
N PRO A 2 -39.45 13.65 17.52
CA PRO A 2 -38.01 13.50 17.37
C PRO A 2 -37.70 12.02 17.11
N CYS A 3 -36.88 11.73 16.09
CA CYS A 3 -36.44 10.37 15.82
C CYS A 3 -35.58 9.88 17.00
N GLN A 4 -35.86 8.69 17.50
CA GLN A 4 -35.04 8.05 18.54
C GLN A 4 -33.72 7.62 17.89
N GLU A 5 -32.59 8.12 18.39
CA GLU A 5 -31.29 7.62 17.98
C GLU A 5 -31.11 6.16 18.40
N ILE A 6 -30.46 5.39 17.54
CA ILE A 6 -30.15 3.99 17.82
C ILE A 6 -28.98 3.97 18.81
N ASP A 7 -29.22 3.47 20.03
CA ASP A 7 -28.22 3.40 21.10
C ASP A 7 -27.98 1.95 21.58
N GLY A 8 -26.82 1.71 22.20
CA GLY A 8 -26.43 0.44 22.81
C GLY A 8 -26.16 -0.68 21.80
N GLY A 9 -26.70 -1.88 22.08
CA GLY A 9 -26.36 -3.10 21.32
C GLY A 9 -26.77 -3.07 19.84
N LYS A 10 -27.83 -2.35 19.48
CA LYS A 10 -28.28 -2.21 18.08
C LYS A 10 -27.31 -1.39 17.24
N ALA A 11 -26.76 -0.31 17.82
CA ALA A 11 -25.73 0.49 17.16
C ALA A 11 -24.44 -0.31 16.97
N ALA A 12 -24.02 -1.05 18.01
CA ALA A 12 -22.84 -1.91 17.94
C ALA A 12 -22.96 -2.95 16.82
N MET A 13 -24.10 -3.65 16.71
CA MET A 13 -24.36 -4.62 15.64
C MET A 13 -24.25 -3.99 14.25
N LEU A 14 -24.83 -2.80 14.06
CA LEU A 14 -24.78 -2.06 12.80
C LEU A 14 -23.33 -1.72 12.40
N PHE A 15 -22.56 -1.12 13.31
CA PHE A 15 -21.17 -0.74 13.04
C PHE A 15 -20.28 -1.95 12.77
N ILE A 16 -20.43 -3.04 13.54
CA ILE A 16 -19.68 -4.28 13.29
C ILE A 16 -19.97 -4.82 11.89
N GLY A 17 -21.25 -4.86 11.48
CA GLY A 17 -21.65 -5.28 10.15
C GLY A 17 -21.03 -4.40 9.05
N LEU A 18 -21.11 -3.07 9.21
CA LEU A 18 -20.53 -2.11 8.26
C LEU A 18 -19.02 -2.28 8.12
N TYR A 19 -18.29 -2.41 9.22
CA TYR A 19 -16.84 -2.63 9.18
C TYR A 19 -16.46 -3.98 8.55
N LEU A 20 -17.25 -5.03 8.78
CA LEU A 20 -17.02 -6.33 8.19
C LEU A 20 -17.23 -6.31 6.66
N VAL A 21 -18.27 -5.62 6.20
CA VAL A 21 -18.51 -5.38 4.77
C VAL A 21 -17.37 -4.54 4.17
N ALA A 22 -16.96 -3.46 4.84
CA ALA A 22 -15.85 -2.62 4.37
C ALA A 22 -14.54 -3.41 4.24
N LEU A 23 -14.24 -4.27 5.21
CA LEU A 23 -13.07 -5.16 5.18
C LEU A 23 -13.16 -6.15 4.01
N GLY A 24 -14.31 -6.80 3.83
CA GLY A 24 -14.52 -7.75 2.73
C GLY A 24 -14.37 -7.11 1.35
N VAL A 25 -15.02 -5.96 1.14
CA VAL A 25 -14.95 -5.20 -0.11
C VAL A 25 -13.53 -4.70 -0.37
N GLY A 26 -12.83 -4.21 0.66
CA GLY A 26 -11.44 -3.77 0.56
C GLY A 26 -10.51 -4.90 0.12
N GLY A 27 -10.66 -6.08 0.72
CA GLY A 27 -9.89 -7.27 0.35
C GLY A 27 -10.11 -7.69 -1.09
N ILE A 28 -11.37 -7.84 -1.51
CA ILE A 28 -11.73 -8.27 -2.87
C ILE A 28 -11.25 -7.26 -3.92
N LYS A 29 -11.47 -5.95 -3.70
CA LYS A 29 -11.05 -4.92 -4.65
C LYS A 29 -9.53 -4.84 -4.82
N GLY A 30 -8.77 -5.12 -3.76
CA GLY A 30 -7.30 -5.10 -3.80
C GLY A 30 -6.67 -6.34 -4.47
N SER A 31 -7.30 -7.51 -4.37
CA SER A 31 -6.72 -8.78 -4.81
C SER A 31 -7.33 -9.37 -6.08
N LEU A 32 -8.60 -9.12 -6.37
CA LEU A 32 -9.29 -9.79 -7.47
C LEU A 32 -8.79 -9.36 -8.86
N PRO A 33 -8.64 -8.05 -9.16
CA PRO A 33 -8.15 -7.63 -10.48
C PRO A 33 -6.72 -8.07 -10.75
N THR A 34 -5.87 -8.05 -9.71
CA THR A 34 -4.48 -8.51 -9.78
C THR A 34 -4.43 -10.01 -9.99
N HIS A 35 -5.20 -10.80 -9.24
CA HIS A 35 -5.32 -12.24 -9.44
C HIS A 35 -5.78 -12.61 -10.86
N GLY A 36 -6.78 -11.91 -11.40
CA GLY A 36 -7.25 -12.11 -12.77
C GLY A 36 -6.20 -11.75 -13.83
N ALA A 37 -5.45 -10.67 -13.62
CA ALA A 37 -4.35 -10.28 -14.50
C ALA A 37 -3.24 -11.33 -14.56
N GLU A 38 -2.94 -11.99 -13.42
CA GLU A 38 -1.88 -12.98 -13.29
C GLU A 38 -2.18 -14.32 -14.00
N GLN A 39 -3.43 -14.54 -14.41
CA GLN A 39 -3.81 -15.72 -15.19
C GLN A 39 -3.22 -15.69 -16.61
N PHE A 40 -2.88 -14.50 -17.13
CA PHE A 40 -2.38 -14.31 -18.48
C PHE A 40 -0.86 -14.14 -18.50
N ASP A 41 -0.19 -14.71 -19.50
CA ASP A 41 1.25 -14.53 -19.67
C ASP A 41 1.58 -13.14 -20.26
N GLU A 42 2.44 -12.41 -19.56
CA GLU A 42 2.86 -11.07 -19.94
C GLU A 42 3.97 -11.07 -21.01
N ASN A 43 4.75 -12.16 -21.09
CA ASN A 43 5.88 -12.25 -22.02
C ASN A 43 5.42 -12.54 -23.45
N THR A 44 4.26 -13.20 -23.61
CA THR A 44 3.70 -13.55 -24.91
C THR A 44 2.76 -12.45 -25.42
N PRO A 45 2.85 -12.02 -26.70
CA PRO A 45 1.94 -11.01 -27.26
C PRO A 45 0.46 -11.43 -27.18
N GLN A 46 0.16 -12.72 -27.34
CA GLN A 46 -1.19 -13.26 -27.24
C GLN A 46 -1.75 -13.16 -25.81
N GLY A 47 -0.94 -13.46 -24.78
CA GLY A 47 -1.35 -13.35 -23.39
C GLY A 47 -1.64 -11.90 -22.98
N ARG A 48 -0.81 -10.94 -23.43
CA ARG A 48 -1.08 -9.50 -23.24
C ARG A 48 -2.40 -9.06 -23.88
N LYS A 49 -2.71 -9.54 -25.09
CA LYS A 49 -3.98 -9.26 -25.76
C LYS A 49 -5.17 -9.81 -24.97
N GLN A 50 -5.09 -11.06 -24.51
CA GLN A 50 -6.14 -11.68 -23.70
C GLN A 50 -6.34 -10.97 -22.35
N ARG A 51 -5.26 -10.53 -21.70
CA ARG A 51 -5.33 -9.71 -20.48
C ARG A 51 -6.07 -8.40 -20.71
N SER A 52 -5.78 -7.71 -21.81
CA SER A 52 -6.49 -6.48 -22.18
C SER A 52 -7.98 -6.74 -22.42
N THR A 53 -8.32 -7.80 -23.16
CA THR A 53 -9.71 -8.22 -23.36
C THR A 53 -10.40 -8.56 -22.03
N PHE A 54 -9.74 -9.27 -21.12
CA PHE A 54 -10.25 -9.55 -19.78
C PHE A 54 -10.61 -8.26 -19.03
N PHE A 55 -9.70 -7.27 -19.01
CA PHE A 55 -9.98 -5.99 -18.34
C PHE A 55 -11.12 -5.21 -18.98
N ASN A 56 -11.28 -5.26 -20.31
CA ASN A 56 -12.42 -4.64 -20.99
C ASN A 56 -13.74 -5.27 -20.52
N TYR A 57 -13.82 -6.60 -20.48
CA TYR A 57 -15.01 -7.29 -19.96
C TYR A 57 -15.21 -7.04 -18.46
N PHE A 58 -14.13 -7.03 -17.68
CA PHE A 58 -14.18 -6.77 -16.25
C PHE A 58 -14.78 -5.38 -15.94
N VAL A 59 -14.29 -4.33 -16.62
CA VAL A 59 -14.82 -2.97 -16.45
C VAL A 59 -16.26 -2.88 -16.94
N PHE A 60 -16.58 -3.50 -18.09
CA PHE A 60 -17.96 -3.54 -18.58
C PHE A 60 -18.92 -4.19 -17.58
N CYS A 61 -18.57 -5.35 -17.04
CA CYS A 61 -19.38 -6.05 -16.02
C CYS A 61 -19.50 -5.23 -14.73
N LEU A 62 -18.43 -4.56 -14.30
CA LEU A 62 -18.48 -3.66 -13.14
C LEU A 62 -19.42 -2.48 -13.36
N SER A 63 -19.32 -1.79 -14.51
CA SER A 63 -20.19 -0.66 -14.83
C SER A 63 -21.65 -1.08 -14.97
N PHE A 64 -21.91 -2.22 -15.62
CA PHE A 64 -23.26 -2.75 -15.76
C PHE A 64 -23.84 -3.21 -14.42
N GLY A 65 -23.05 -3.90 -13.59
CA GLY A 65 -23.46 -4.29 -12.23
C GLY A 65 -23.73 -3.09 -11.34
N ALA A 66 -22.90 -2.04 -11.42
CA ALA A 66 -23.11 -0.79 -10.69
C ALA A 66 -24.40 -0.10 -11.14
N LEU A 67 -24.70 -0.08 -12.44
CA LEU A 67 -25.97 0.46 -12.95
C LEU A 67 -27.18 -0.28 -12.38
N ILE A 68 -27.15 -1.62 -12.34
CA ILE A 68 -28.21 -2.44 -11.73
C ILE A 68 -28.32 -2.15 -10.23
N ALA A 69 -27.19 -2.03 -9.53
CA ALA A 69 -27.18 -1.75 -8.08
C ALA A 69 -27.87 -0.41 -7.77
N VAL A 70 -27.48 0.68 -8.44
CA VAL A 70 -28.03 2.02 -8.16
C VAL A 70 -29.46 2.22 -8.66
N THR A 71 -29.98 1.33 -9.50
CA THR A 71 -31.35 1.41 -10.04
C THR A 71 -32.26 0.38 -9.40
N PHE A 72 -32.03 -0.90 -9.67
CA PHE A 72 -32.91 -1.99 -9.25
C PHE A 72 -32.77 -2.29 -7.76
N VAL A 73 -31.55 -2.38 -7.23
CA VAL A 73 -31.36 -2.74 -5.80
C VAL A 73 -31.85 -1.61 -4.90
N VAL A 74 -31.52 -0.36 -5.23
CA VAL A 74 -32.08 0.83 -4.53
C VAL A 74 -33.60 0.84 -4.60
N TRP A 75 -34.21 0.56 -5.76
CA TRP A 75 -35.67 0.47 -5.86
C TRP A 75 -36.25 -0.61 -4.94
N VAL A 76 -35.60 -1.77 -4.81
CA VAL A 76 -36.02 -2.83 -3.88
C VAL A 76 -35.89 -2.36 -2.43
N GLU A 77 -34.80 -1.69 -2.06
CA GLU A 77 -34.59 -1.17 -0.72
C GLU A 77 -35.67 -0.16 -0.33
N ASP A 78 -36.01 0.76 -1.23
CA ASP A 78 -37.00 1.82 -1.00
C ASP A 78 -38.45 1.28 -0.96
N ASN A 79 -38.78 0.28 -1.79
CA ASN A 79 -40.18 -0.17 -1.96
C ASN A 79 -40.52 -1.46 -1.21
N LYS A 80 -39.55 -2.36 -1.02
CA LYS A 80 -39.74 -3.67 -0.36
C LYS A 80 -39.05 -3.75 0.99
N GLY A 81 -38.13 -2.82 1.28
CA GLY A 81 -37.40 -2.74 2.52
C GLY A 81 -35.95 -3.23 2.41
N TRP A 82 -35.12 -2.73 3.31
CA TRP A 82 -33.67 -2.97 3.38
C TRP A 82 -33.28 -4.44 3.52
N GLU A 83 -34.10 -5.25 4.18
CA GLU A 83 -33.84 -6.69 4.35
C GLU A 83 -33.71 -7.42 3.00
N TRP A 84 -34.53 -7.06 2.02
CA TRP A 84 -34.49 -7.65 0.68
C TRP A 84 -33.28 -7.18 -0.14
N GLY A 85 -32.90 -5.91 -0.03
CA GLY A 85 -31.69 -5.38 -0.68
C GLY A 85 -30.42 -6.07 -0.16
N PHE A 86 -30.30 -6.20 1.16
CA PHE A 86 -29.18 -6.92 1.78
C PHE A 86 -29.21 -8.43 1.48
N ALA A 87 -30.39 -9.05 1.40
CA ALA A 87 -30.51 -10.46 1.03
C ALA A 87 -30.02 -10.73 -0.40
N ILE A 88 -30.41 -9.89 -1.37
CA ILE A 88 -29.95 -10.00 -2.77
C ILE A 88 -28.42 -9.90 -2.83
N SER A 89 -27.84 -8.91 -2.15
CA SER A 89 -26.39 -8.71 -2.09
C SER A 89 -25.67 -9.90 -1.44
N THR A 90 -26.23 -10.43 -0.36
CA THR A 90 -25.67 -11.59 0.35
C THR A 90 -25.69 -12.84 -0.51
N ILE A 91 -26.82 -13.12 -1.18
CA ILE A 91 -26.95 -14.27 -2.10
C ILE A 91 -25.96 -14.14 -3.25
N ALA A 92 -25.80 -12.95 -3.83
CA ALA A 92 -24.85 -12.72 -4.92
C ALA A 92 -23.42 -13.05 -4.50
N ILE A 93 -22.99 -12.61 -3.31
CA ILE A 93 -21.67 -12.94 -2.76
C ILE A 93 -21.56 -14.45 -2.50
N LEU A 94 -22.57 -15.04 -1.84
CA LEU A 94 -22.59 -16.48 -1.53
C LEU A 94 -22.55 -17.37 -2.77
N VAL A 95 -23.09 -16.92 -3.90
CA VAL A 95 -22.98 -17.61 -5.20
C VAL A 95 -21.62 -17.37 -5.86
N SER A 96 -21.03 -16.19 -5.71
CA SER A 96 -19.70 -15.90 -6.28
C SER A 96 -18.58 -16.76 -5.68
N ILE A 97 -18.64 -17.03 -4.38
CA ILE A 97 -17.63 -17.81 -3.65
C ILE A 97 -17.43 -19.22 -4.23
N PRO A 98 -18.47 -20.07 -4.36
CA PRO A 98 -18.31 -21.41 -4.92
C PRO A 98 -17.87 -21.35 -6.39
N ILE A 99 -18.36 -20.40 -7.19
CA ILE A 99 -17.91 -20.23 -8.58
C ILE A 99 -16.39 -19.98 -8.63
N PHE A 100 -15.89 -19.12 -7.75
CA PHE A 100 -14.46 -18.86 -7.63
C PHE A 100 -13.68 -20.11 -7.19
N PHE A 101 -14.19 -20.85 -6.19
CA PHE A 101 -13.55 -22.10 -5.75
C PHE A 101 -13.56 -23.21 -6.80
N PHE A 102 -14.62 -23.36 -7.58
CA PHE A 102 -14.68 -24.31 -8.69
C PHE A 102 -13.63 -24.01 -9.77
N GLY A 103 -13.28 -22.73 -9.96
CA GLY A 103 -12.20 -22.32 -10.86
C GLY A 103 -10.79 -22.61 -10.34
N SER A 104 -10.62 -22.94 -9.06
CA SER A 104 -9.30 -23.04 -8.41
C SER A 104 -8.33 -24.01 -9.07
N THR A 105 -8.82 -25.11 -9.64
CA THR A 105 -7.98 -26.10 -10.36
C THR A 105 -7.43 -25.58 -11.68
N PHE A 106 -8.02 -24.52 -12.24
CA PHE A 106 -7.60 -23.90 -13.50
C PHE A 106 -6.72 -22.66 -13.28
N TYR A 107 -6.61 -22.17 -12.04
CA TYR A 107 -5.85 -20.96 -11.76
C TYR A 107 -4.35 -21.22 -11.79
N ARG A 108 -3.64 -20.30 -12.44
CA ARG A 108 -2.19 -20.21 -12.40
C ARG A 108 -1.78 -19.50 -11.11
N ASN A 109 -1.09 -20.23 -10.24
CA ASN A 109 -0.50 -19.66 -9.03
C ASN A 109 0.88 -19.06 -9.34
N LYS A 110 1.04 -17.77 -9.05
CA LYS A 110 2.32 -17.09 -9.14
C LYS A 110 3.06 -17.20 -7.79
N ILE A 111 4.38 -17.32 -7.87
CA ILE A 111 5.24 -17.35 -6.68
C ILE A 111 5.17 -15.96 -6.03
N PRO A 112 4.94 -15.86 -4.71
CA PRO A 112 4.86 -14.57 -4.04
C PRO A 112 6.20 -13.84 -4.12
N SER A 113 6.23 -12.73 -4.87
CA SER A 113 7.27 -11.71 -4.73
C SER A 113 6.95 -10.87 -3.49
N GLY A 114 7.93 -10.65 -2.62
CA GLY A 114 7.73 -9.97 -1.33
C GLY A 114 7.01 -8.61 -1.40
N SER A 115 6.65 -8.05 -0.24
CA SER A 115 5.82 -6.85 -0.17
C SER A 115 6.63 -5.55 -0.21
N PRO A 116 6.34 -4.61 -1.15
CA PRO A 116 6.97 -3.29 -1.17
C PRO A 116 6.79 -2.50 0.13
N LEU A 117 5.66 -2.69 0.84
CA LEU A 117 5.41 -2.05 2.14
C LEU A 117 6.43 -2.51 3.19
N THR A 118 6.83 -3.78 3.18
CA THR A 118 7.84 -4.28 4.11
C THR A 118 9.19 -3.64 3.87
N THR A 119 9.56 -3.40 2.60
CA THR A 119 10.77 -2.65 2.23
C THR A 119 10.71 -1.20 2.72
N ILE A 120 9.57 -0.52 2.52
CA ILE A 120 9.37 0.86 3.00
C ILE A 120 9.50 0.94 4.52
N CYS A 121 8.81 0.07 5.26
CA CYS A 121 8.90 0.01 6.71
C CYS A 121 10.33 -0.28 7.18
N LYS A 122 11.00 -1.25 6.54
CA LYS A 122 12.40 -1.61 6.85
C LYS A 122 13.34 -0.40 6.71
N VAL A 123 13.27 0.33 5.58
CA VAL A 123 14.11 1.50 5.32
C VAL A 123 13.82 2.63 6.32
N LEU A 124 12.54 2.89 6.63
CA LEU A 124 12.16 3.92 7.60
C LEU A 124 12.67 3.58 9.01
N VAL A 125 12.50 2.34 9.47
CA VAL A 125 12.97 1.89 10.78
C VAL A 125 14.50 1.91 10.84
N ALA A 126 15.20 1.45 9.80
CA ALA A 126 16.66 1.50 9.72
C ALA A 126 17.20 2.94 9.79
N ALA A 127 16.58 3.88 9.05
CA ALA A 127 16.94 5.29 9.10
C ALA A 127 16.69 5.92 10.49
N MET A 128 15.57 5.58 11.14
CA MET A 128 15.23 6.06 12.49
C MET A 128 16.19 5.55 13.56
N LEU A 129 16.49 4.26 13.57
CA LEU A 129 17.41 3.65 14.53
C LEU A 129 18.83 4.23 14.38
N ASN A 130 19.34 4.28 13.15
CA ASN A 130 20.68 4.83 12.89
C ASN A 130 20.73 6.34 13.19
N GLY A 131 19.64 7.07 12.97
CA GLY A 131 19.52 8.49 13.34
C GLY A 131 19.48 8.72 14.86
N CYS A 132 18.86 7.83 15.62
CA CYS A 132 18.80 7.90 17.08
C CYS A 132 20.17 7.57 17.71
N MET A 133 20.85 6.53 17.22
CA MET A 133 22.17 6.12 17.72
C MET A 133 23.26 7.16 17.43
N SER A 134 23.27 7.75 16.23
CA SER A 134 24.18 8.85 15.88
C SER A 134 23.99 10.07 16.78
N ARG A 135 22.73 10.40 17.12
CA ARG A 135 22.40 11.50 18.04
C ARG A 135 22.85 11.21 19.49
N ASN A 136 22.80 9.95 19.93
CA ASN A 136 23.23 9.57 21.27
C ASN A 136 24.77 9.59 21.43
N SER A 137 25.52 9.28 20.38
CA SER A 137 26.99 9.38 20.37
C SER A 137 27.48 10.84 20.38
N SER A 138 26.81 11.75 19.65
CA SER A 138 27.16 13.18 19.68
C SER A 138 26.93 13.86 21.04
N ASN A 139 26.00 13.37 21.85
CA ASN A 139 25.81 13.87 23.22
C ASN A 139 26.85 13.35 24.22
N ALA A 140 27.63 12.32 23.86
CA ALA A 140 28.66 11.74 24.71
C ALA A 140 30.04 12.42 24.54
N ILE A 141 30.24 13.25 23.51
CA ILE A 141 31.53 13.91 23.21
C ILE A 141 31.60 15.36 23.76
N ALA A 142 30.50 15.92 24.26
CA ALA A 142 30.47 17.30 24.76
C ALA A 142 31.11 17.52 26.15
N ASN A 143 31.67 16.48 26.79
CA ASN A 143 32.35 16.57 28.08
C ASN A 143 33.77 15.97 28.02
N LEU A 144 34.69 16.60 27.28
CA LEU A 144 36.10 16.64 27.71
C LEU A 144 36.78 17.88 27.14
N SER A 145 37.32 18.67 28.05
CA SER A 145 37.88 20.00 27.86
C SER A 145 39.29 20.03 27.25
N ALA A 146 39.52 21.09 26.45
CA ALA A 146 40.71 21.96 26.38
C ALA A 146 42.01 21.53 25.63
N SER A 147 42.16 22.13 24.43
CA SER A 147 43.35 22.88 23.92
C SER A 147 44.58 22.12 23.38
N PRO A 148 45.49 22.77 22.59
CA PRO A 148 45.57 22.58 21.14
C PRO A 148 46.96 22.08 20.65
N SER A 149 47.10 21.65 19.39
CA SER A 149 48.14 22.13 18.44
C SER A 149 48.54 21.16 17.30
N TYR A 150 48.96 21.80 16.18
CA TYR A 150 49.86 21.37 15.08
C TYR A 150 49.48 20.25 14.08
N GLU A 151 49.29 20.65 12.81
CA GLU A 151 49.63 19.89 11.58
C GLU A 151 51.17 19.89 11.37
N PRO A 152 51.77 18.89 10.67
CA PRO A 152 51.80 18.87 9.20
C PRO A 152 51.75 17.49 8.49
N GLU A 153 51.46 17.60 7.19
CA GLU A 153 51.44 16.68 6.03
C GLU A 153 52.30 15.39 6.03
N THR A 154 51.87 14.35 5.28
CA THR A 154 52.58 13.80 4.08
C THR A 154 51.99 12.47 3.58
N ASN A 155 51.48 12.52 2.33
CA ASN A 155 51.49 11.54 1.22
C ASN A 155 51.67 10.02 1.47
N LYS A 156 50.75 9.23 0.88
CA LYS A 156 51.04 8.14 -0.10
C LYS A 156 49.74 7.49 -0.63
N GLU A 157 49.40 7.82 -1.87
CA GLU A 157 48.67 6.95 -2.82
C GLU A 157 49.72 6.07 -3.58
N PRO A 158 49.37 5.11 -4.47
CA PRO A 158 48.04 4.65 -4.92
C PRO A 158 47.84 3.11 -5.02
N GLU A 159 46.59 2.72 -5.33
CA GLU A 159 46.17 1.53 -6.09
C GLU A 159 46.19 0.14 -5.43
N GLU A 160 45.00 -0.44 -5.23
CA GLU A 160 44.57 -1.54 -6.10
C GLU A 160 43.05 -1.76 -6.12
N ASN A 161 42.58 -1.99 -7.35
CA ASN A 161 41.21 -2.15 -7.80
C ASN A 161 40.32 -3.08 -6.95
N THR A 162 39.20 -2.55 -6.48
CA THR A 162 37.92 -3.27 -6.55
C THR A 162 36.86 -2.29 -7.03
N LYS A 163 36.40 -2.49 -8.27
CA LYS A 163 35.28 -1.76 -8.87
C LYS A 163 34.00 -2.09 -8.09
N GLN A 164 33.75 -1.34 -7.02
CA GLN A 164 32.43 -1.24 -6.43
C GLN A 164 31.85 0.05 -6.98
N THR A 165 30.89 -0.08 -7.88
CA THR A 165 30.10 1.06 -8.37
C THR A 165 29.25 1.54 -7.20
N ASP A 166 29.87 2.35 -6.33
CA ASP A 166 29.19 3.02 -5.23
C ASP A 166 28.28 4.09 -5.84
N GLU A 167 27.03 3.69 -6.13
CA GLU A 167 25.97 4.62 -6.49
C GLU A 167 25.79 5.60 -5.33
N ILE A 168 26.30 6.81 -5.51
CA ILE A 168 26.23 7.89 -4.53
C ILE A 168 24.76 8.17 -4.21
N PRO A 169 24.29 7.99 -2.97
CA PRO A 169 22.89 8.21 -2.62
C PRO A 169 22.47 9.66 -2.85
N THR A 170 21.30 9.86 -3.45
CA THR A 170 20.78 11.20 -3.77
C THR A 170 20.69 12.06 -2.50
N GLN A 171 21.07 13.35 -2.58
CA GLN A 171 21.05 14.27 -1.45
C GLN A 171 19.64 14.72 -1.01
N SER A 172 18.59 14.33 -1.74
CA SER A 172 17.20 14.56 -1.34
C SER A 172 16.83 13.58 -0.22
N LEU A 173 16.16 14.08 0.84
CA LEU A 173 15.81 13.29 2.04
C LEU A 173 17.02 12.60 2.68
N LYS A 174 18.09 13.38 2.99
CA LYS A 174 19.36 12.89 3.57
C LYS A 174 19.22 12.00 4.80
N PHE A 175 18.13 12.15 5.56
CA PHE A 175 17.83 11.30 6.69
C PHE A 175 17.74 9.81 6.30
N LEU A 176 17.18 9.48 5.14
CA LEU A 176 17.03 8.09 4.67
C LEU A 176 18.35 7.46 4.26
N ASN A 177 19.33 8.27 3.85
CA ASN A 177 20.69 7.79 3.54
C ASN A 177 21.37 7.17 4.77
N ARG A 178 20.94 7.55 5.97
CA ARG A 178 21.44 6.97 7.22
C ARG A 178 21.14 5.47 7.35
N ALA A 179 20.15 4.95 6.61
CA ALA A 179 19.85 3.52 6.56
C ALA A 179 20.94 2.69 5.85
N VAL A 180 21.76 3.31 5.00
CA VAL A 180 22.83 2.63 4.23
C VAL A 180 24.22 3.04 4.74
N VAL A 181 24.40 4.30 5.14
CA VAL A 181 25.72 4.86 5.48
C VAL A 181 26.22 4.41 6.86
N ASN A 182 25.33 4.10 7.80
CA ASN A 182 25.74 3.65 9.14
C ASN A 182 25.68 2.13 9.23
N LYS A 183 26.60 1.54 10.00
CA LYS A 183 26.56 0.10 10.32
C LYS A 183 25.16 -0.27 10.83
N PRO A 184 24.50 -1.29 10.23
CA PRO A 184 23.16 -1.66 10.65
C PRO A 184 23.19 -2.20 12.08
N ALA A 185 22.25 -1.74 12.91
CA ALA A 185 22.11 -2.23 14.29
C ALA A 185 21.74 -3.73 14.35
N HIS A 186 21.09 -4.24 13.29
CA HIS A 186 20.76 -5.66 13.12
C HIS A 186 20.85 -6.08 11.64
N PRO A 187 21.29 -7.32 11.34
CA PRO A 187 21.45 -7.82 9.96
C PRO A 187 20.12 -7.87 9.17
N ALA A 188 18.97 -8.01 9.85
CA ALA A 188 17.67 -7.95 9.21
C ALA A 188 17.31 -6.56 8.64
N LEU A 189 17.97 -5.50 9.12
CA LEU A 189 17.76 -4.11 8.72
C LEU A 189 18.78 -3.59 7.69
N GLU A 190 19.61 -4.48 7.12
CA GLU A 190 20.54 -4.09 6.08
C GLU A 190 19.79 -3.66 4.81
N CYS A 191 19.95 -2.40 4.40
CA CYS A 191 19.24 -1.80 3.28
C CYS A 191 20.21 -1.53 2.13
N THR A 192 19.79 -1.85 0.90
CA THR A 192 20.53 -1.50 -0.32
C THR A 192 20.23 -0.06 -0.75
N VAL A 193 21.16 0.59 -1.46
CA VAL A 193 20.97 1.94 -2.03
C VAL A 193 19.69 2.03 -2.87
N ASN A 194 19.43 1.03 -3.72
CA ASN A 194 18.22 0.96 -4.55
C ASN A 194 16.92 0.99 -3.71
N GLN A 195 16.88 0.24 -2.60
CA GLN A 195 15.70 0.24 -1.72
C GLN A 195 15.46 1.62 -1.10
N VAL A 196 16.53 2.35 -0.79
CA VAL A 196 16.42 3.69 -0.22
C VAL A 196 15.99 4.72 -1.26
N GLU A 197 16.52 4.64 -2.48
CA GLU A 197 16.08 5.51 -3.58
C GLU A 197 14.61 5.26 -3.97
N ASP A 198 14.17 4.01 -4.03
CA ASP A 198 12.76 3.66 -4.27
C ASP A 198 11.84 4.30 -3.21
N VAL A 199 12.22 4.22 -1.93
CA VAL A 199 11.45 4.82 -0.82
C VAL A 199 11.45 6.35 -0.90
N LYS A 200 12.55 6.97 -1.32
CA LYS A 200 12.59 8.42 -1.57
C LYS A 200 11.63 8.83 -2.67
N ILE A 201 11.57 8.06 -3.76
CA ILE A 201 10.64 8.32 -4.86
C ILE A 201 9.20 8.26 -4.34
N VAL A 202 8.85 7.24 -3.56
CA VAL A 202 7.52 7.12 -2.95
C VAL A 202 7.20 8.34 -2.05
N LEU A 203 8.14 8.77 -1.21
CA LEU A 203 7.93 9.94 -0.34
C LEU A 203 7.78 11.26 -1.11
N LYS A 204 8.45 11.40 -2.26
CA LYS A 204 8.29 12.56 -3.15
C LYS A 204 6.94 12.60 -3.84
N ILE A 205 6.28 11.45 -4.02
CA ILE A 205 4.95 11.35 -4.62
C ILE A 205 3.84 11.60 -3.58
N LEU A 206 4.12 11.46 -2.28
CA LEU A 206 3.17 11.64 -1.18
C LEU A 206 2.42 12.99 -1.21
N PRO A 207 3.03 14.14 -1.51
CA PRO A 207 2.31 15.41 -1.62
C PRO A 207 1.24 15.40 -2.72
N ILE A 208 1.51 14.74 -3.85
CA ILE A 208 0.53 14.60 -4.94
C ILE A 208 -0.64 13.73 -4.47
N PHE A 209 -0.33 12.65 -3.74
CA PHE A 209 -1.36 11.82 -3.10
C PHE A 209 -2.19 12.62 -2.08
N ALA A 210 -1.57 13.50 -1.28
CA ALA A 210 -2.30 14.33 -0.33
C ALA A 210 -3.32 15.25 -1.03
N CYS A 211 -2.99 15.77 -2.22
CA CYS A 211 -3.93 16.56 -3.02
C CYS A 211 -5.17 15.76 -3.46
N THR A 212 -5.07 14.44 -3.66
CA THR A 212 -6.24 13.62 -4.03
C THR A 212 -7.20 13.38 -2.86
N ILE A 213 -6.75 13.56 -1.62
CA ILE A 213 -7.61 13.46 -0.42
C ILE A 213 -8.72 14.51 -0.47
N VAL A 214 -8.40 15.72 -0.94
CA VAL A 214 -9.38 16.81 -1.06
C VAL A 214 -10.49 16.45 -2.05
N LEU A 215 -10.14 15.85 -3.19
CA LEU A 215 -11.13 15.39 -4.18
C LEU A 215 -12.03 14.28 -3.62
N ASN A 216 -11.47 13.32 -2.88
CA ASN A 216 -12.26 12.27 -2.22
C ASN A 216 -13.20 12.84 -1.15
N CYS A 217 -12.80 13.89 -0.44
CA CYS A 217 -13.66 14.60 0.50
C CYS A 217 -14.91 15.18 -0.19
N CYS A 218 -14.73 15.83 -1.35
CA CYS A 218 -15.85 16.35 -2.15
C CYS A 218 -16.80 15.22 -2.61
N LEU A 219 -16.26 14.06 -3.00
CA LEU A 219 -17.08 12.89 -3.38
C LEU A 219 -17.89 12.34 -2.20
N ALA A 220 -17.32 12.33 -0.99
CA ALA A 220 -18.03 11.89 0.21
C ALA A 220 -19.23 12.79 0.57
N GLN A 221 -19.17 14.07 0.20
CA GLN A 221 -20.31 14.99 0.36
C GLN A 221 -21.47 14.59 -0.56
N LEU A 222 -21.19 14.22 -1.82
CA LEU A 222 -22.22 13.75 -2.75
C LEU A 222 -22.93 12.48 -2.25
N SER A 223 -22.22 11.55 -1.62
CA SER A 223 -22.83 10.33 -1.09
C SER A 223 -23.66 10.54 0.17
N THR A 224 -23.50 11.67 0.87
CA THR A 224 -24.20 11.95 2.14
C THR A 224 -25.38 12.91 1.96
N PHE A 225 -25.26 13.86 1.01
CA PHE A 225 -26.27 14.90 0.77
C PHE A 225 -27.17 14.64 -0.45
N SER A 226 -27.01 13.50 -1.13
CA SER A 226 -27.87 13.03 -2.24
C SER A 226 -29.02 12.16 -1.74
#